data_AF-A0A952R0C7-F1
#
_entry.id   AF-A0A952R0C7-F1
#
_cell.length_a   1.000
_cell.length_b   1.000
_cell.length_c   1.000
_cell.angle_alpha   90.00
_cell.angle_beta   90.00
_cell.angle_gamma   90.00
#
_symmetry.space_group_name_H-M   'P 1'
#
loop_
_entity.id
_entity.type
_entity.pdbx_description
1 polymer ?
#
loop_
_entity_poly.entity_id
_entity_poly.type
_entity_poly.pdbx_seq_one_letter_code
_entity_poly.pdbx_strand_id
1 'polypeptide(L)'
;MPGVYELADENKVVIYIGQSASDVPGRLRQHLSRPGPLRDTARFWRYEYSRVPQADEAKLLAAYREAHGGALPPCNTATPLERDAGRRFAERFRASGD
;
A
#
# COMPACT_ATOMS: atom_id res chain seq x y z
N MET A 1 10.61 1.39 -10.38
CA MET A 1 11.46 2.13 -9.41
C MET A 1 10.93 1.96 -7.99
N PRO A 2 11.80 1.66 -7.00
CA PRO A 2 11.40 1.58 -5.60
C PRO A 2 11.04 2.97 -5.06
N GLY A 3 10.11 3.02 -4.12
CA GLY A 3 9.66 4.29 -3.57
C GLY A 3 8.39 4.20 -2.75
N VAL A 4 7.89 5.37 -2.39
CA VAL A 4 6.63 5.58 -1.69
C VAL A 4 5.67 6.33 -2.61
N TYR A 5 4.37 6.17 -2.36
CA TYR A 5 3.33 6.88 -3.09
C TYR A 5 2.16 7.20 -2.19
N GLU A 6 1.46 8.26 -2.57
CA GLU A 6 0.28 8.75 -1.90
C GLU A 6 -0.86 8.88 -2.92
N LEU A 7 -2.06 8.50 -2.50
CA LEU A 7 -3.29 8.71 -3.25
C LEU A 7 -4.16 9.69 -2.48
N ALA A 8 -4.78 10.62 -3.20
CA ALA A 8 -5.68 11.63 -2.63
C ALA A 8 -7.02 11.66 -3.36
N ASP A 9 -8.06 12.07 -2.64
CA ASP A 9 -9.42 12.27 -3.17
C ASP A 9 -9.54 13.56 -3.99
N GLU A 10 -10.76 13.91 -4.42
CA GLU A 10 -11.05 15.15 -5.15
C GLU A 10 -10.74 16.44 -4.38
N ASN A 11 -10.74 16.39 -3.06
CA ASN A 11 -10.42 17.50 -2.17
C ASN A 11 -8.91 17.60 -1.86
N LYS A 12 -8.10 16.75 -2.50
CA LYS A 12 -6.65 16.61 -2.24
C LYS A 12 -6.33 16.13 -0.83
N VAL A 13 -7.26 15.45 -0.17
CA VAL A 13 -7.03 14.78 1.11
C VAL A 13 -6.40 13.42 0.86
N VAL A 14 -5.27 13.13 1.53
CA VAL A 14 -4.59 11.83 1.38
C VAL A 14 -5.45 10.72 1.95
N ILE A 15 -5.84 9.79 1.09
CA ILE A 15 -6.68 8.63 1.44
C ILE A 15 -5.86 7.34 1.59
N TYR A 16 -4.68 7.28 0.98
CA TYR A 16 -3.79 6.12 1.07
C TYR A 16 -2.33 6.49 0.91
N ILE A 17 -1.48 5.83 1.70
CA ILE A 17 -0.02 5.88 1.66
C ILE A 17 0.46 4.44 1.48
N GLY A 18 1.30 4.21 0.47
CA GLY A 18 1.85 2.89 0.19
C GLY A 18 3.30 2.96 -0.27
N GLN A 19 3.97 1.81 -0.27
CA GLN A 19 5.32 1.68 -0.81
C GLN A 19 5.46 0.62 -1.89
N SER A 20 6.54 0.63 -2.65
CA SER A 20 6.92 -0.50 -3.50
C SER A 20 8.44 -0.65 -3.47
N ALA A 21 8.92 -1.87 -3.22
CA ALA A 21 10.35 -2.19 -3.23
C ALA A 21 10.94 -2.32 -4.64
N SER A 22 10.12 -2.24 -5.69
CA SER A 22 10.58 -2.50 -7.06
C SER A 22 9.95 -1.56 -8.08
N ASP A 23 8.62 -1.42 -8.06
CA ASP A 23 7.92 -0.62 -9.04
C ASP A 23 6.67 0.07 -8.48
N VAL A 24 6.81 1.36 -8.18
CA VAL A 24 5.69 2.19 -7.70
C VAL A 24 4.63 2.41 -8.79
N PRO A 25 4.95 2.83 -10.03
CA PRO A 25 3.95 3.00 -11.08
C PRO A 25 3.14 1.73 -11.37
N GLY A 26 3.77 0.55 -11.43
CA GLY A 26 3.08 -0.71 -11.60
C GLY A 26 2.13 -1.02 -10.44
N ARG A 27 2.56 -0.77 -9.19
CA ARG A 27 1.73 -0.99 -8.00
C ARG A 27 0.52 -0.05 -7.95
N LEU A 28 0.71 1.22 -8.31
CA LEU A 28 -0.37 2.20 -8.47
C LEU A 28 -1.40 1.72 -9.50
N ARG A 29 -0.96 1.28 -10.68
CA ARG A 29 -1.86 0.74 -11.71
C ARG A 29 -2.64 -0.47 -11.19
N GLN A 30 -2.01 -1.38 -10.45
CA GLN A 30 -2.72 -2.53 -9.87
C GLN A 30 -3.85 -2.09 -8.94
N HIS A 31 -3.61 -1.13 -8.04
CA HIS A 31 -4.65 -0.59 -7.15
C HIS A 31 -5.81 0.06 -7.92
N LEU A 32 -5.50 0.77 -9.00
CA LEU A 32 -6.50 1.49 -9.81
C LEU A 32 -7.15 0.61 -10.89
N SER A 33 -6.67 -0.62 -11.11
CA SER A 33 -7.17 -1.53 -12.15
C SER A 33 -8.48 -2.22 -11.77
N ARG A 34 -8.81 -2.32 -10.49
CA ARG A 34 -9.99 -3.05 -9.98
C ARG A 34 -10.90 -2.13 -9.16
N PRO A 35 -12.24 -2.27 -9.26
CA PRO A 35 -13.19 -1.59 -8.37
C PRO A 35 -12.83 -1.80 -6.91
N GLY A 36 -13.02 -0.76 -6.09
CA GLY A 36 -12.61 -0.75 -4.70
C GLY A 36 -12.30 0.66 -4.21
N PRO A 37 -12.17 0.85 -2.89
CA PRO A 37 -12.15 2.18 -2.27
C PRO A 37 -11.07 3.10 -2.82
N LEU A 38 -9.89 2.54 -3.16
CA LEU A 38 -8.81 3.29 -3.79
C LEU A 38 -9.16 3.76 -5.20
N ARG A 39 -9.63 2.86 -6.07
CA ARG A 39 -10.00 3.22 -7.45
C ARG A 39 -11.18 4.18 -7.49
N ASP A 40 -12.17 3.95 -6.63
CA ASP A 40 -13.43 4.68 -6.67
C ASP A 40 -13.27 6.11 -6.10
N THR A 41 -12.36 6.29 -5.15
CA THR A 41 -12.14 7.58 -4.45
C THR A 41 -10.94 8.37 -4.96
N ALA A 42 -9.83 7.72 -5.35
CA ALA A 42 -8.60 8.44 -5.72
C ALA A 42 -8.80 9.28 -6.99
N ARG A 43 -8.30 10.53 -6.95
CA ARG A 43 -8.27 11.46 -8.09
C ARG A 43 -6.88 12.00 -8.36
N PHE A 44 -6.06 12.13 -7.32
CA PHE A 44 -4.68 12.55 -7.44
C PHE A 44 -3.74 11.49 -6.87
N TRP A 45 -2.52 11.48 -7.39
CA TRP A 45 -1.46 10.61 -6.92
C TRP A 45 -0.13 11.35 -7.05
N ARG A 46 0.80 11.02 -6.15
CA ARG A 46 2.22 11.38 -6.27
C ARG A 46 3.07 10.22 -5.80
N TYR A 47 4.32 10.20 -6.24
CA TYR A 47 5.30 9.23 -5.75
C TYR A 47 6.67 9.88 -5.62
N GLU A 48 7.47 9.29 -4.75
CA GLU A 48 8.85 9.67 -4.54
C GLU A 48 9.72 8.42 -4.59
N TYR A 49 10.85 8.52 -5.29
CA TYR A 49 11.83 7.45 -5.29
C TYR A 49 12.47 7.32 -3.91
N SER A 50 12.62 6.09 -3.43
CA SER A 50 13.31 5.83 -2.17
C SER A 50 14.11 4.53 -2.24
N ARG A 51 15.28 4.54 -1.60
CA ARG A 51 16.11 3.35 -1.36
C ARG A 51 15.67 2.57 -0.11
N VAL A 52 14.87 3.18 0.75
CA VAL A 52 14.36 2.59 2.00
C VAL A 52 12.83 2.76 2.09
N PRO A 53 12.09 2.26 1.09
CA PRO A 53 10.68 2.58 0.89
C PRO A 53 9.78 2.22 2.10
N GLN A 54 10.11 1.16 2.84
CA GLN A 54 9.38 0.78 4.06
C GLN A 54 9.57 1.79 5.20
N ALA A 55 10.79 2.31 5.38
CA ALA A 55 11.06 3.30 6.42
C ALA A 55 10.41 4.64 6.08
N ASP A 56 10.41 5.04 4.80
CA ASP A 56 9.81 6.30 4.39
C ASP A 56 8.27 6.24 4.40
N GLU A 57 7.66 5.09 4.09
CA GLU A 57 6.23 4.87 4.30
C GLU A 57 5.85 5.03 5.78
N ALA A 58 6.64 4.44 6.69
CA ALA A 58 6.41 4.57 8.12
C ALA A 58 6.49 6.04 8.59
N LYS A 59 7.43 6.83 8.05
CA LYS A 59 7.53 8.27 8.33
C LYS A 59 6.31 9.03 7.83
N LEU A 60 5.85 8.77 6.60
CA LEU A 60 4.67 9.42 6.03
C LEU A 60 3.40 9.08 6.82
N LEU A 61 3.23 7.82 7.23
CA LEU A 61 2.12 7.40 8.09
C LEU A 61 2.18 8.05 9.47
N ALA A 62 3.37 8.17 10.07
CA ALA A 62 3.55 8.86 11.34
C ALA A 62 3.22 10.35 11.23
N ALA A 63 3.70 11.04 10.20
CA ALA A 63 3.39 12.44 9.94
C ALA A 63 1.89 12.67 9.71
N TYR A 64 1.24 11.78 8.95
CA TYR A 64 -0.21 11.85 8.76
C TYR A 64 -0.95 11.72 10.09
N ARG A 65 -0.57 10.74 10.92
CA ARG A 65 -1.16 10.53 12.25
C ARG A 65 -1.00 11.75 13.14
N GLU A 66 0.18 12.34 13.18
CA GLU A 66 0.44 13.55 13.97
C GLU A 66 -0.50 14.69 13.55
N ALA A 67 -0.67 14.91 12.24
CA ALA A 67 -1.54 15.95 11.69
C ALA A 67 -3.06 15.66 11.88
N HIS A 68 -3.46 14.39 12.01
CA HIS A 68 -4.87 13.97 12.04
C HIS A 68 -5.27 13.30 13.36
N GLY A 69 -4.63 13.68 14.47
CA GLY A 69 -5.03 13.23 15.81
C GLY A 69 -4.88 11.72 16.04
N GLY A 70 -3.86 11.10 15.44
CA GLY A 70 -3.56 9.68 15.55
C GLY A 70 -4.27 8.80 14.50
N ALA A 71 -5.14 9.37 13.66
CA ALA A 71 -5.84 8.62 12.63
C ALA A 71 -4.91 8.19 11.49
N LEU A 72 -5.24 7.06 10.86
CA LEU A 72 -4.64 6.63 9.60
C LEU A 72 -5.43 7.16 8.40
N PRO A 73 -4.82 7.24 7.21
CA PRO A 73 -5.57 7.49 5.99
C PRO A 73 -6.72 6.48 5.83
N PRO A 74 -7.92 6.90 5.39
CA PRO A 74 -9.12 6.06 5.34
C PRO A 74 -8.97 4.71 4.64
N CYS A 75 -8.11 4.60 3.62
CA CYS A 75 -7.89 3.34 2.90
C CYS A 75 -6.66 2.55 3.39
N ASN A 76 -5.87 3.10 4.33
CA ASN A 76 -4.80 2.38 5.02
C ASN A 76 -5.31 1.57 6.22
N THR A 77 -6.56 1.80 6.64
CA THR A 77 -7.22 1.06 7.72
C THR A 77 -7.81 -0.27 7.24
N ALA A 78 -7.76 -0.56 5.93
CA ALA A 78 -8.24 -1.82 5.39
C ALA A 78 -7.50 -2.97 6.07
N THR A 79 -8.25 -3.69 6.93
CA THR A 79 -7.82 -4.89 7.63
C THR A 79 -7.01 -5.75 6.67
N PRO A 80 -5.78 -6.19 7.02
CA PRO A 80 -5.09 -7.15 6.21
C PRO A 80 -6.04 -8.33 6.01
N LEU A 81 -6.56 -8.53 4.80
CA LEU A 81 -6.99 -9.86 4.41
C LEU A 81 -5.72 -10.67 4.57
N GLU A 82 -5.65 -11.51 5.61
CA GLU A 82 -4.55 -12.43 5.83
C GLU A 82 -4.27 -13.09 4.47
N ARG A 83 -3.23 -12.62 3.79
CA ARG A 83 -2.69 -13.33 2.63
C ARG A 83 -2.01 -14.54 3.25
N ASP A 84 -2.85 -15.53 3.50
CA ASP A 84 -2.62 -16.95 3.74
C ASP A 84 -1.18 -17.35 3.42
N ALA A 85 -0.25 -16.97 4.31
CA ALA A 85 1.17 -17.29 4.19
C ALA A 85 1.36 -18.81 4.37
N GLY A 86 0.36 -19.49 4.94
CA GLY A 86 0.25 -20.94 5.02
C GLY A 86 0.18 -21.60 3.65
N ARG A 87 -0.46 -20.99 2.65
CA ARG A 87 -0.65 -21.64 1.34
C ARG A 87 0.67 -21.83 0.56
N ARG A 88 1.64 -20.91 0.70
CA ARG A 88 2.99 -21.07 0.09
C ARG A 88 3.89 -22.07 0.80
N PHE A 89 3.72 -22.25 2.11
CA PHE A 89 4.52 -23.23 2.86
C PHE A 89 4.03 -24.66 2.60
N ALA A 90 2.71 -24.86 2.48
CA ALA A 90 2.11 -26.16 2.20
C ALA A 90 2.45 -26.70 0.79
N GLU A 91 2.58 -25.84 -0.22
CA GLU A 91 2.96 -26.25 -1.58
C GLU A 91 4.45 -26.63 -1.71
N ARG A 92 5.33 -26.11 -0.83
CA ARG A 92 6.78 -26.37 -0.93
C ARG A 92 7.23 -27.65 -0.23
N PHE A 93 6.42 -28.22 0.67
CA PHE A 93 6.79 -29.38 1.50
C PHE A 93 5.95 -30.64 1.27
N ARG A 94 5.02 -30.66 0.31
CA ARG A 94 4.17 -31.84 0.03
C ARG A 94 4.50 -32.58 -1.27
N ALA A 95 5.78 -32.62 -1.63
CA ALA A 95 6.28 -33.43 -2.74
C ALA A 95 7.59 -34.12 -2.35
N SER A 96 7.55 -35.02 -1.39
CA SER A 96 8.52 -36.12 -1.17
C SER A 96 8.02 -36.97 0.00
N GLY A 97 7.50 -38.16 -0.29
CA GLY A 97 7.00 -39.10 0.71
C GLY A 97 6.16 -40.17 0.02
N ASP A 98 6.87 -41.03 -0.71
CA ASP A 98 6.42 -42.37 -1.13
C ASP A 98 6.09 -43.22 0.11
#